data_AF-A0A2G2JGB9-F1
#
_entry.id   AF-A0A2G2JGB9-F1
#
_cell.length_a   1.000
_cell.length_b   1.000
_cell.length_c   1.000
_cell.angle_alpha   90.00
_cell.angle_beta   90.00
_cell.angle_gamma   90.00
#
_symmetry.space_group_name_H-M   'P 1'
#
loop_
_entity.id
_entity.type
_entity.pdbx_description
1 polymer ?
#
loop_
_entity_poly.entity_id
_entity_poly.type
_entity_poly.pdbx_seq_one_letter_code
_entity_poly.pdbx_strand_id
1 'polypeptide(L)'
;MNNRLAYHLELLQETLQRLEKAEERESNAVGEEILQQFRDLIDQLTEHRDSAYDTGQDLFNKIGTHNPQIMPAIDRALFWFFGGNCMHFMTDEEITRFQHLDEMSADAEAEGREYDYRSAGRSLH
;
A
#
# COMPACT_ATOMS: atom_id res chain seq x y z
N MET A 1 3.61 15.00 -10.55
CA MET A 1 3.64 13.83 -9.64
C MET A 1 2.66 12.82 -10.18
N ASN A 2 3.04 11.55 -10.33
CA ASN A 2 2.12 10.52 -10.84
C ASN A 2 0.94 10.38 -9.85
N ASN A 3 -0.30 10.60 -10.30
CA ASN A 3 -1.50 10.61 -9.45
C ASN A 3 -1.65 9.26 -8.71
N ARG A 4 -1.27 8.16 -9.36
CA ARG A 4 -1.20 6.83 -8.75
C ARG A 4 -0.20 6.79 -7.59
N LEU A 5 1.02 7.30 -7.77
CA LEU A 5 2.04 7.29 -6.72
C LEU A 5 1.63 8.16 -5.52
N ALA A 6 1.07 9.34 -5.79
CA ALA A 6 0.59 10.24 -4.73
C ALA A 6 -0.47 9.56 -3.85
N TYR A 7 -1.44 8.88 -4.49
CA TYR A 7 -2.45 8.10 -3.77
C TYR A 7 -1.84 6.99 -2.89
N HIS A 8 -0.88 6.21 -3.40
CA HIS A 8 -0.28 5.13 -2.60
C HIS A 8 0.64 5.65 -1.48
N LEU A 9 1.29 6.80 -1.67
CA LEU A 9 2.00 7.50 -0.60
C LEU A 9 1.05 7.94 0.52
N GLU A 10 -0.12 8.48 0.17
CA GLU A 10 -1.16 8.81 1.17
C GLU A 10 -1.59 7.56 1.95
N LEU A 11 -1.83 6.43 1.26
CA LEU A 11 -2.19 5.17 1.92
C LEU A 11 -1.10 4.67 2.88
N LEU A 12 0.18 4.74 2.48
CA LEU A 12 1.30 4.36 3.35
C LEU A 12 1.37 5.24 4.60
N GLN A 13 1.19 6.56 4.45
CA GLN A 13 1.16 7.50 5.56
C GLN A 13 -0.02 7.25 6.49
N GLU A 14 -1.22 7.00 5.95
CA GLU A 14 -2.41 6.65 6.72
C GLU A 14 -2.25 5.31 7.46
N THR A 15 -1.60 4.32 6.85
CA THR A 15 -1.25 3.06 7.51
C THR A 15 -0.24 3.28 8.64
N LEU A 16 0.85 4.00 8.39
CA LEU A 16 1.85 4.32 9.42
C LEU A 16 1.20 5.01 10.63
N GLN A 17 0.37 6.03 10.41
CA GLN A 17 -0.33 6.72 11.50
C GLN A 17 -1.26 5.79 12.29
N ARG A 18 -1.91 4.82 11.64
CA ARG A 18 -2.74 3.82 12.32
C ARG A 18 -1.90 2.89 13.18
N LEU A 19 -0.75 2.45 12.67
CA LEU A 19 0.18 1.57 13.37
C LEU A 19 0.83 2.27 14.58
N GLU A 20 1.27 3.53 14.42
CA GLU A 20 1.80 4.34 15.52
C GLU A 20 0.78 4.49 16.65
N LYS A 21 -0.48 4.82 16.30
CA LYS A 21 -1.58 4.90 17.29
C LYS A 21 -1.88 3.57 17.98
N ALA A 22 -1.66 2.44 17.31
CA ALA A 22 -1.83 1.13 17.91
C ALA A 22 -0.71 0.84 18.93
N GLU A 23 0.53 1.13 18.55
CA GLU A 23 1.71 1.00 19.43
C GLU A 23 1.64 1.93 20.65
N GLU A 24 1.14 3.16 20.49
CA GLU A 24 0.92 4.10 21.60
C GLU A 24 -0.12 3.58 22.61
N ARG A 25 -1.13 2.83 22.14
CA ARG A 25 -2.18 2.27 22.99
C ARG A 25 -1.74 0.99 23.69
N GLU A 26 -0.95 0.17 23.01
CA GLU A 26 -0.47 -1.11 23.49
C GLU A 26 0.98 -1.31 23.06
N SER A 27 1.88 -1.34 24.06
CA SER A 27 3.31 -1.54 23.82
C SER A 27 3.58 -2.90 23.17
N ASN A 28 4.39 -2.90 22.12
CA ASN A 28 4.73 -4.04 21.26
C ASN A 28 3.56 -4.58 20.41
N ALA A 29 2.53 -3.78 20.13
CA ALA A 29 1.46 -4.16 19.19
C ALA A 29 1.98 -4.30 17.75
N VAL A 30 2.93 -3.45 17.35
CA VAL A 30 3.53 -3.39 16.01
C VAL A 30 5.04 -3.57 16.09
N GLY A 31 5.70 -2.89 17.03
CA GLY A 31 7.15 -2.86 17.18
C GLY A 31 7.84 -1.75 16.37
N GLU A 32 8.81 -1.08 17.01
CA GLU A 32 9.50 0.10 16.45
C GLU A 32 10.22 -0.17 15.13
N GLU A 33 10.77 -1.37 14.93
CA GLU A 33 11.48 -1.73 13.70
C GLU A 33 10.56 -1.65 12.46
N ILE A 34 9.30 -2.10 12.59
CA ILE A 34 8.33 -2.05 11.50
C ILE A 34 7.91 -0.61 11.22
N LEU A 35 7.67 0.18 12.27
CA LEU A 35 7.35 1.60 12.12
C LEU A 35 8.47 2.36 11.39
N GLN A 36 9.73 2.09 11.74
CA GLN A 36 10.87 2.69 11.05
C GLN A 36 10.97 2.22 9.58
N GLN A 37 10.73 0.93 9.29
CA GLN A 37 10.72 0.43 7.92
C GLN A 37 9.63 1.08 7.05
N PHE A 38 8.47 1.39 7.62
CA PHE A 38 7.44 2.18 6.92
C PHE A 38 7.89 3.61 6.64
N ARG A 39 8.51 4.30 7.61
CA ARG A 39 9.05 5.66 7.43
C ARG A 39 10.10 5.68 6.32
N ASP A 40 11.05 4.75 6.38
CA ASP A 40 12.11 4.63 5.37
C ASP A 40 11.53 4.36 3.98
N LEU A 41 10.51 3.49 3.87
CA LEU A 41 9.83 3.21 2.60
C LEU A 41 9.13 4.45 2.03
N ILE A 42 8.44 5.22 2.87
CA ILE A 42 7.79 6.47 2.47
C ILE A 42 8.82 7.47 1.94
N ASP A 43 9.95 7.62 2.63
CA ASP A 43 11.04 8.51 2.21
C ASP A 43 11.64 8.04 0.87
N GLN A 44 11.92 6.75 0.71
CA GLN A 44 12.43 6.19 -0.54
C GLN A 44 11.49 6.41 -1.73
N LEU A 45 10.18 6.22 -1.54
CA LEU A 45 9.18 6.48 -2.59
C LEU A 45 9.06 7.98 -2.91
N THR A 46 9.12 8.83 -1.88
CA THR A 46 9.07 10.30 -2.05
C THR A 46 10.29 10.81 -2.82
N GLU A 47 11.45 10.21 -2.58
CA GLU A 47 12.70 10.50 -3.29
C GLU A 47 12.82 9.78 -4.64
N HIS A 48 11.80 9.02 -5.06
CA HIS A 48 11.79 8.24 -6.30
C HIS A 48 12.97 7.27 -6.43
N ARG A 49 13.38 6.63 -5.34
CA ARG A 49 14.47 5.64 -5.38
C ARG A 49 14.02 4.35 -6.05
N ASP A 50 14.86 3.81 -6.92
CA ASP A 50 14.59 2.54 -7.61
C ASP A 50 14.38 1.37 -6.63
N SER A 51 15.08 1.38 -5.50
CA SER A 51 14.99 0.35 -4.45
C SER A 51 13.68 0.36 -3.67
N ALA A 52 12.83 1.37 -3.84
CA ALA A 52 11.63 1.54 -3.02
C ALA A 52 10.61 0.42 -3.24
N TYR A 53 10.47 -0.08 -4.47
CA TYR A 53 9.54 -1.16 -4.79
C TYR A 53 9.97 -2.50 -4.18
N ASP A 54 11.26 -2.83 -4.24
CA ASP A 54 11.80 -4.04 -3.61
C ASP A 54 11.70 -3.95 -2.08
N THR A 55 12.05 -2.79 -1.51
CA THR A 55 11.91 -2.52 -0.07
C THR A 55 10.47 -2.71 0.40
N GLY A 56 9.49 -2.21 -0.37
CA GLY A 56 8.08 -2.39 -0.05
C GLY A 56 7.66 -3.86 -0.09
N GLN A 57 8.04 -4.60 -1.14
CA GLN A 57 7.75 -6.03 -1.23
C GLN A 57 8.32 -6.81 -0.05
N ASP A 58 9.57 -6.55 0.33
CA ASP A 58 10.22 -7.20 1.46
C ASP A 58 9.52 -6.87 2.79
N LEU A 59 9.15 -5.59 3.00
CA LEU A 59 8.41 -5.17 4.19
C LEU A 59 7.06 -5.89 4.29
N PHE A 60 6.24 -5.86 3.23
CA PHE A 60 4.92 -6.50 3.27
C PHE A 60 5.01 -8.02 3.37
N ASN A 61 6.02 -8.65 2.75
CA ASN A 61 6.26 -10.08 2.91
C ASN A 61 6.67 -10.43 4.34
N LYS A 62 7.57 -9.64 4.97
CA LYS A 62 7.94 -9.79 6.37
C LYS A 62 6.72 -9.64 7.28
N ILE A 63 5.84 -8.68 7.00
CA ILE A 63 4.61 -8.48 7.77
C ILE A 63 3.68 -9.68 7.61
N GLY A 64 3.41 -10.10 6.38
CA GLY A 64 2.51 -11.23 6.11
C GLY A 64 2.99 -12.56 6.74
N THR A 65 4.30 -12.74 6.89
CA THR A 65 4.89 -13.97 7.44
C THR A 65 5.14 -13.92 8.95
N HIS A 66 5.65 -12.81 9.47
CA HIS A 66 6.09 -12.71 10.87
C HIS A 66 5.17 -11.86 11.74
N ASN A 67 4.40 -10.93 11.15
CA ASN A 67 3.52 -10.01 11.87
C ASN A 67 2.10 -10.01 11.28
N PRO A 68 1.46 -11.18 11.06
CA PRO A 68 0.16 -11.24 10.41
C PRO A 68 -0.96 -10.49 11.16
N GLN A 69 -0.76 -10.22 12.46
CA GLN A 69 -1.71 -9.46 13.27
C GLN A 69 -1.91 -8.01 12.82
N ILE A 70 -0.92 -7.39 12.16
CA ILE A 70 -1.02 -6.02 11.66
C ILE A 70 -1.54 -5.94 10.22
N MET A 71 -1.64 -7.07 9.51
CA MET A 71 -2.16 -7.13 8.12
C MET A 71 -3.54 -6.48 7.94
N PRO A 72 -4.52 -6.63 8.86
CA PRO A 72 -5.82 -5.95 8.73
C PRO A 72 -5.74 -4.42 8.76
N ALA A 73 -4.65 -3.85 9.28
CA ALA A 73 -4.44 -2.40 9.32
C ALA A 73 -3.79 -1.85 8.03
N ILE A 74 -3.42 -2.71 7.09
CA ILE A 74 -2.76 -2.33 5.83
C ILE A 74 -3.81 -2.26 4.73
N ASP A 75 -3.79 -1.18 3.94
CA ASP A 75 -4.70 -1.03 2.80
C ASP A 75 -4.34 -2.02 1.67
N ARG A 76 -5.37 -2.66 1.10
CA ARG A 76 -5.17 -3.70 0.08
C ARG A 76 -4.57 -3.16 -1.22
N ALA A 77 -4.79 -1.88 -1.53
CA ALA A 77 -4.20 -1.25 -2.70
C ALA A 77 -2.67 -1.23 -2.63
N LEU A 78 -2.08 -1.26 -1.43
CA LEU A 78 -0.62 -1.33 -1.26
C LEU A 78 -0.06 -2.67 -1.77
N PHE A 79 -0.73 -3.80 -1.49
CA PHE A 79 -0.28 -5.09 -2.01
C PHE A 79 -0.32 -5.14 -3.54
N TRP A 80 -1.37 -4.57 -4.14
CA TRP A 80 -1.48 -4.43 -5.60
C TRP A 80 -0.40 -3.52 -6.18
N PHE A 81 -0.13 -2.39 -5.52
CA PHE A 81 0.84 -1.39 -5.97
C PHE A 81 2.28 -1.90 -5.99
N PHE A 82 2.70 -2.61 -4.94
CA PHE A 82 4.03 -3.20 -4.88
C PHE A 82 4.12 -4.48 -5.73
N GLY A 83 3.01 -5.20 -5.91
CA GLY A 83 2.93 -6.38 -6.76
C GLY A 83 3.90 -7.48 -6.31
N GLY A 84 4.32 -8.33 -7.26
CA GLY A 84 5.28 -9.41 -7.02
C GLY A 84 4.83 -10.33 -5.88
N ASN A 85 5.66 -10.49 -4.85
CA ASN A 85 5.34 -11.35 -3.71
C ASN A 85 4.14 -10.86 -2.87
N CYS A 86 3.80 -9.56 -2.95
CA CYS A 86 2.64 -9.03 -2.23
C CYS A 86 1.31 -9.61 -2.73
N MET A 87 1.26 -10.07 -3.99
CA MET A 87 0.08 -10.68 -4.59
C MET A 87 -0.37 -11.95 -3.86
N HIS A 88 0.54 -12.65 -3.19
CA HIS A 88 0.20 -13.83 -2.39
C HIS A 88 -0.69 -13.54 -1.19
N PHE A 89 -0.81 -12.28 -0.78
CA PHE A 89 -1.66 -11.84 0.33
C PHE A 89 -3.02 -11.29 -0.13
N MET A 90 -3.32 -11.39 -1.43
CA MET A 90 -4.57 -10.98 -2.03
C MET A 90 -5.39 -12.20 -2.44
N THR A 91 -6.70 -12.12 -2.25
CA THR A 91 -7.66 -13.10 -2.76
C THR A 91 -7.90 -12.91 -4.26
N ASP A 92 -8.36 -13.96 -4.95
CA ASP A 92 -8.71 -13.88 -6.38
C ASP A 92 -9.74 -12.79 -6.69
N GLU A 93 -10.67 -12.56 -5.75
CA GLU A 93 -11.67 -11.50 -5.86
C GLU A 93 -11.02 -10.10 -5.78
N GLU A 94 -10.10 -9.88 -4.84
CA GLU A 94 -9.34 -8.63 -4.75
C GLU A 94 -8.50 -8.42 -6.00
N ILE A 95 -7.80 -9.44 -6.49
CA ILE A 95 -7.02 -9.38 -7.73
C ILE A 95 -7.89 -8.94 -8.90
N THR A 96 -9.04 -9.58 -9.09
CA THR A 96 -9.99 -9.25 -10.16
C THR A 96 -10.49 -7.80 -10.04
N ARG A 97 -10.78 -7.32 -8.82
CA ARG A 97 -11.22 -5.95 -8.58
C ARG A 97 -10.13 -4.93 -8.94
N PHE A 98 -8.90 -5.15 -8.49
CA PHE A 98 -7.79 -4.22 -8.78
C PHE A 98 -7.37 -4.25 -10.25
N GLN A 99 -7.49 -5.39 -10.93
CA GLN A 99 -7.34 -5.47 -12.39
C GLN A 99 -8.34 -4.53 -13.10
N HIS A 100 -9.62 -4.58 -12.70
CA HIS A 100 -10.64 -3.70 -13.26
C HIS A 100 -10.35 -2.21 -12.99
N LEU A 101 -9.82 -1.88 -11.81
CA LEU A 101 -9.41 -0.50 -11.50
C LEU A 101 -8.28 -0.01 -12.42
N ASP A 102 -7.28 -0.86 -12.66
CA ASP A 102 -6.18 -0.53 -13.57
C ASP A 102 -6.69 -0.34 -15.01
N GLU A 103 -7.62 -1.19 -15.47
CA GLU A 103 -8.31 -1.03 -16.77
C GLU A 103 -9.05 0.31 -16.86
N MET A 104 -9.87 0.66 -15.87
CA MET A 104 -10.57 1.95 -15.84
C MET A 104 -9.62 3.15 -15.81
N SER A 105 -8.48 3.02 -15.13
CA SER A 105 -7.47 4.07 -15.07
C SER A 105 -6.78 4.26 -16.43
N ALA A 106 -6.50 3.17 -17.14
CA ALA A 106 -5.92 3.19 -18.48
C ALA A 106 -6.90 3.78 -19.51
N ASP A 107 -8.19 3.44 -19.42
CA ASP A 107 -9.24 4.02 -20.27
C ASP A 107 -9.38 5.53 -20.04
N ALA A 108 -9.38 5.98 -18.77
CA ALA A 108 -9.41 7.40 -18.45
C ALA A 108 -8.18 8.14 -19.00
N GLU A 109 -6.98 7.57 -18.86
CA GLU A 109 -5.74 8.13 -19.41
C GLU A 109 -5.78 8.20 -20.95
N ALA A 110 -6.28 7.16 -21.62
CA ALA A 110 -6.44 7.12 -23.08
C ALA A 110 -7.42 8.20 -23.59
N GLU A 111 -8.45 8.52 -22.80
CA GLU A 111 -9.41 9.59 -23.09
C GLU A 111 -8.93 10.99 -22.62
N GLY A 112 -7.75 11.09 -22.01
CA GLY A 112 -7.23 12.35 -21.45
C GLY A 112 -8.01 12.87 -20.24
N ARG A 113 -8.72 11.98 -19.53
CA ARG A 113 -9.44 12.26 -18.29
C ARG A 113 -8.56 11.95 -17.08
N GLU A 114 -8.66 12.76 -16.05
CA GLU A 114 -8.04 12.43 -14.76
C GLU A 114 -8.79 11.27 -14.08
N TYR A 115 -8.04 10.35 -13.48
CA TYR A 115 -8.59 9.22 -12.73
C TYR A 115 -8.39 9.44 -11.22
N ASP A 116 -9.48 9.42 -10.46
CA ASP A 116 -9.47 9.55 -8.99
C ASP A 116 -9.34 8.16 -8.35
N TYR A 117 -8.09 7.75 -8.09
CA TYR A 117 -7.77 6.49 -7.42
C TYR A 117 -8.41 6.38 -6.02
N ARG A 118 -8.57 7.51 -5.31
CA ARG A 118 -9.10 7.50 -3.94
C ARG A 118 -10.61 7.27 -3.94
N SER A 119 -11.33 7.86 -4.88
CA SER A 119 -12.75 7.55 -5.08
C SER A 119 -12.92 6.09 -5.50
N ALA A 120 -12.13 5.63 -6.45
CA ALA A 120 -12.28 4.29 -7.01
C ALA A 120 -11.95 3.17 -6.00
N GLY A 121 -10.88 3.33 -5.20
CA GLY A 121 -10.52 2.35 -4.16
C GLY A 121 -11.51 2.28 -2.99
N ARG A 122 -12.20 3.38 -2.65
CA ARG A 122 -13.25 3.39 -1.61
C ARG A 122 -14.52 2.67 -2.03
N SER A 123 -14.84 2.65 -3.33
CA SER A 123 -16.03 1.95 -3.84
C SER A 123 -15.95 0.42 -3.74
N LEU A 124 -14.83 -0.12 -3.25
CA LEU A 124 -14.57 -1.56 -3.12
C LEU A 124 -14.62 -2.09 -1.67
N HIS A 125 -14.87 -1.21 -0.69
CA HIS A 125 -15.11 -1.56 0.73
C HIS A 125 -16.61 -1.55 1.03
#